data_AF-A0A3M7DN58-F1
#
_entry.id   AF-A0A3M7DN58-F1
#
_cell.length_a   1.000
_cell.length_b   1.000
_cell.length_c   1.000
_cell.angle_alpha   90.00
_cell.angle_beta   90.00
_cell.angle_gamma   90.00
#
_symmetry.space_group_name_H-M   'P 1'
#
loop_
_entity.id
_entity.type
_entity.pdbx_description
1 polymer ?
#
loop_
_entity_poly.entity_id
_entity_poly.type
_entity_poly.pdbx_seq_one_letter_code
_entity_poly.pdbx_strand_id
1 'polypeptide(L)'
;MAEKRKADESRPVADYRPGKKKQKQKGGFQVGPANLPDGTYKRKTQDIKKSLIERAQIKKDYAKLKKQGQITDKDQSLPVPASLAADQEKQAQESKSSEAVEEPEAGPHPDRQQLIDKAASPQGADQASGGEEDSSQTRQHDRSSRKVRRPKHQPFQREHEAALKRKAEAEERRKAREEAERQRQQKIEERERFRKAMAKARQGGPNGQRKLGRESNVLLERVKKMVGEDGK
;
A
#
# COMPACT_ATOMS: atom_id res chain seq x y z
N MET A 1 50.73 -70.36 -28.66
CA MET A 1 49.42 -69.99 -28.10
C MET A 1 49.62 -69.65 -26.63
N ALA A 2 49.66 -68.38 -26.27
CA ALA A 2 49.95 -67.94 -24.90
C ALA A 2 48.73 -67.19 -24.32
N GLU A 3 48.33 -67.65 -23.14
CA GLU A 3 47.11 -67.27 -22.41
C GLU A 3 47.17 -65.83 -21.88
N LYS A 4 46.12 -65.04 -22.11
CA LYS A 4 46.03 -63.64 -21.63
C LYS A 4 45.72 -63.63 -20.13
N ARG A 5 46.63 -63.07 -19.31
CA ARG A 5 46.45 -62.91 -17.86
C ARG A 5 45.29 -61.95 -17.54
N LYS A 6 44.47 -62.33 -16.56
CA LYS A 6 43.38 -61.51 -16.00
C LYS A 6 43.95 -60.32 -15.23
N ALA A 7 43.33 -59.15 -15.38
CA ALA A 7 43.74 -57.92 -14.71
C ALA A 7 43.32 -57.93 -13.23
N ASP A 8 44.27 -57.58 -12.35
CA ASP A 8 44.13 -57.45 -10.89
C ASP A 8 43.10 -56.37 -10.48
N GLU A 9 42.19 -56.71 -9.58
CA GLU A 9 41.07 -55.89 -9.07
C GLU A 9 41.49 -54.83 -8.03
N SER A 10 42.78 -54.55 -7.86
CA SER A 10 43.31 -53.65 -6.81
C SER A 10 43.52 -52.19 -7.26
N ARG A 11 43.14 -51.82 -8.49
CA ARG A 11 43.20 -50.42 -8.94
C ARG A 11 41.85 -49.74 -8.69
N PRO A 12 41.79 -48.59 -7.98
CA PRO A 12 40.55 -47.85 -7.86
C PRO A 12 40.14 -47.35 -9.24
N VAL A 13 39.12 -47.98 -9.81
CA VAL A 13 38.42 -47.49 -11.00
C VAL A 13 37.81 -46.14 -10.60
N ALA A 14 38.16 -45.08 -11.34
CA ALA A 14 37.58 -43.76 -11.11
C ALA A 14 36.08 -43.83 -11.39
N ASP A 15 35.26 -43.89 -10.34
CA ASP A 15 33.81 -43.83 -10.42
C ASP A 15 33.37 -42.52 -11.11
N TYR A 16 33.06 -42.61 -12.40
CA TYR A 16 32.45 -41.53 -13.19
C TYR A 16 30.94 -41.41 -12.91
N ARG A 17 30.52 -41.63 -11.65
CA ARG A 17 29.14 -41.44 -11.20
C ARG A 17 28.95 -39.95 -10.84
N PRO A 18 28.07 -39.19 -11.52
CA PRO A 18 27.80 -37.80 -11.18
C PRO A 18 26.89 -37.75 -9.94
N GLY A 19 27.45 -38.10 -8.78
CA GLY A 19 26.69 -38.30 -7.54
C GLY A 19 27.39 -37.80 -6.28
N LYS A 20 28.52 -37.08 -6.39
CA LYS A 20 29.18 -36.46 -5.23
C LYS A 20 28.87 -34.97 -5.22
N LYS A 21 28.05 -34.56 -4.24
CA LYS A 21 27.79 -33.16 -3.88
C LYS A 21 29.15 -32.49 -3.64
N LYS A 22 29.67 -31.80 -4.66
CA LYS A 22 30.78 -30.86 -4.48
C LYS A 22 30.30 -29.87 -3.42
N GLN A 23 30.91 -29.90 -2.24
CA GLN A 23 30.70 -28.84 -1.25
C GLN A 23 31.00 -27.54 -1.98
N LYS A 24 29.96 -26.74 -2.22
CA LYS A 24 30.11 -25.46 -2.88
C LYS A 24 30.99 -24.64 -1.95
N GLN A 25 32.26 -24.46 -2.33
CA GLN A 25 33.10 -23.40 -1.78
C GLN A 25 32.22 -22.14 -1.81
N LYS A 26 31.87 -21.61 -0.63
CA LYS A 26 31.09 -20.37 -0.55
C LYS A 26 31.98 -19.32 -1.19
N GLY A 27 31.67 -18.93 -2.43
CA GLY A 27 32.40 -17.88 -3.12
C GLY A 27 32.47 -16.67 -2.19
N GLY A 28 33.64 -16.02 -2.12
CA GLY A 28 33.79 -14.75 -1.41
C GLY A 28 32.78 -13.70 -1.91
N PHE A 29 32.74 -12.53 -1.28
CA PHE A 29 31.79 -11.47 -1.60
C PHE A 29 31.79 -11.15 -3.11
N GLN A 30 30.84 -11.73 -3.85
CA GLN A 30 30.72 -11.59 -5.29
C GLN A 30 30.08 -10.24 -5.57
N VAL A 31 30.89 -9.23 -5.84
CA VAL A 31 30.41 -7.91 -6.31
C VAL A 31 30.24 -7.97 -7.82
N GLY A 32 29.14 -8.59 -8.24
CA GLY A 32 28.79 -8.72 -9.66
C GLY A 32 27.30 -8.46 -9.87
N PRO A 33 26.85 -8.27 -11.11
CA PRO A 33 25.46 -7.96 -11.45
C PRO A 33 24.43 -8.98 -10.95
N ALA A 34 24.88 -10.18 -10.55
CA ALA A 34 24.06 -11.20 -9.91
C ALA A 34 23.73 -10.93 -8.43
N ASN A 35 24.52 -10.11 -7.73
CA ASN A 35 24.35 -9.77 -6.30
C ASN A 35 24.03 -8.29 -6.06
N LEU A 36 24.01 -7.47 -7.12
CA LEU A 36 23.37 -6.16 -7.05
C LEU A 36 21.85 -6.38 -6.98
N PRO A 37 21.10 -5.55 -6.25
CA PRO A 37 19.64 -5.60 -6.31
C PRO A 37 19.23 -5.36 -7.76
N ASP A 38 18.94 -6.45 -8.47
CA ASP A 38 18.38 -6.43 -9.81
C ASP A 38 17.23 -5.44 -9.76
N GLY A 39 17.37 -4.34 -10.50
CA GLY A 39 16.53 -3.15 -10.33
C GLY A 39 15.04 -3.51 -10.31
N THR A 40 14.22 -2.66 -9.70
CA THR A 40 12.80 -2.89 -9.42
C THR A 40 12.01 -3.47 -10.63
N TYR A 41 12.40 -3.11 -11.85
CA TYR A 41 11.81 -3.61 -13.09
C TYR A 41 12.21 -5.06 -13.46
N LYS A 42 13.44 -5.51 -13.17
CA LYS A 42 13.85 -6.91 -13.39
C LYS A 42 13.11 -7.88 -12.46
N ARG A 43 12.89 -7.49 -11.20
CA ARG A 43 12.06 -8.29 -10.26
C ARG A 43 10.63 -8.42 -10.76
N LYS A 44 9.99 -7.29 -11.13
CA LYS A 44 8.65 -7.29 -11.72
C LYS A 44 8.54 -8.18 -12.96
N THR A 45 9.51 -8.13 -13.87
CA THR A 45 9.47 -9.00 -15.07
C THR A 45 9.67 -10.47 -14.72
N GLN A 46 10.52 -10.81 -13.75
CA GLN A 46 10.66 -12.18 -13.24
C GLN A 46 9.38 -12.66 -12.56
N ASP A 47 8.73 -11.82 -11.76
CA ASP A 47 7.49 -12.16 -11.06
C ASP A 47 6.32 -12.32 -12.04
N ILE A 48 6.22 -11.43 -13.05
CA ILE A 48 5.27 -11.58 -14.15
C ILE A 48 5.48 -12.92 -14.85
N LYS A 49 6.73 -13.27 -15.21
CA LYS A 49 7.05 -14.54 -15.86
C LYS A 49 6.69 -15.75 -14.99
N LYS A 50 7.06 -15.74 -13.70
CA LYS A 50 6.70 -16.80 -12.74
C LYS A 50 5.20 -16.96 -12.63
N SER A 51 4.46 -15.85 -12.45
CA SER A 51 3.01 -15.86 -12.34
C SER A 51 2.31 -16.40 -13.60
N LEU A 52 2.90 -16.23 -14.78
CA LEU A 52 2.36 -16.70 -16.03
C LEU A 52 2.60 -18.21 -16.20
N ILE A 53 3.76 -18.69 -15.78
CA ILE A 53 4.10 -20.12 -15.71
C ILE A 53 3.18 -20.84 -14.72
N GLU A 54 3.02 -20.31 -13.51
CA GLU A 54 2.14 -20.87 -12.47
C GLU A 54 0.69 -20.94 -12.96
N ARG A 55 0.16 -19.86 -13.56
CA ARG A 55 -1.17 -19.87 -14.17
C ARG A 55 -1.32 -20.93 -15.25
N ALA A 56 -0.30 -21.13 -16.08
CA ALA A 56 -0.31 -22.17 -17.10
C ALA A 56 -0.24 -23.59 -16.50
N GLN A 57 0.51 -23.79 -15.43
CA GLN A 57 0.57 -25.06 -14.68
C GLN A 57 -0.79 -25.38 -14.05
N ILE A 58 -1.39 -24.43 -13.33
CA ILE A 58 -2.73 -24.57 -12.75
C ILE A 58 -3.76 -24.93 -13.81
N LYS A 59 -3.74 -24.27 -14.97
CA LYS A 59 -4.65 -24.61 -16.08
C LYS A 59 -4.43 -26.02 -16.61
N LYS A 60 -3.17 -26.46 -16.74
CA LYS A 60 -2.83 -27.82 -17.18
C LYS A 60 -3.31 -28.85 -16.17
N ASP A 61 -3.07 -28.61 -14.88
CA ASP A 61 -3.45 -29.55 -13.82
C ASP A 61 -4.96 -29.59 -13.63
N TYR A 62 -5.65 -28.45 -13.70
CA TYR A 62 -7.11 -28.39 -13.76
C TYR A 62 -7.67 -29.18 -14.94
N ALA A 63 -7.10 -29.01 -16.14
CA ALA A 63 -7.50 -29.79 -17.31
C ALA A 63 -7.25 -31.29 -17.14
N LYS A 64 -6.18 -31.71 -16.45
CA LYS A 64 -5.95 -33.13 -16.11
C LYS A 64 -7.00 -33.64 -15.14
N LEU A 65 -7.28 -32.92 -14.07
CA LEU A 65 -8.28 -33.30 -13.05
C LEU A 65 -9.69 -33.38 -13.64
N LYS A 66 -10.04 -32.44 -14.53
CA LYS A 66 -11.29 -32.46 -15.30
C LYS A 66 -11.39 -33.70 -16.21
N LYS A 67 -10.31 -34.04 -16.92
CA LYS A 67 -10.25 -35.27 -17.74
C LYS A 67 -10.34 -36.54 -16.92
N GLN A 68 -9.79 -36.54 -15.71
CA GLN A 68 -9.85 -37.66 -14.76
C GLN A 68 -11.22 -37.74 -14.05
N GLY A 69 -12.16 -36.83 -14.33
CA GLY A 69 -13.50 -36.82 -13.73
C GLY A 69 -13.52 -36.46 -12.24
N GLN A 70 -12.39 -36.00 -11.68
CA GLN A 70 -12.28 -35.63 -10.25
C GLN A 70 -12.94 -34.28 -9.95
N ILE A 71 -13.14 -33.44 -10.96
CA ILE A 71 -13.83 -32.15 -10.86
C ILE A 71 -15.05 -32.22 -11.77
N THR A 72 -16.24 -32.20 -11.18
CA THR A 72 -17.51 -32.02 -11.91
C THR A 72 -17.69 -30.55 -12.26
N ASP A 73 -18.20 -30.24 -13.46
CA ASP A 73 -18.59 -28.88 -13.91
C ASP A 73 -19.79 -28.31 -13.13
N LYS A 74 -20.05 -28.81 -11.91
CA LYS A 74 -20.96 -28.15 -10.99
C LYS A 74 -20.28 -26.85 -10.60
N ASP A 75 -20.78 -25.76 -11.17
CA ASP A 75 -20.58 -24.41 -10.68
C ASP A 75 -20.92 -24.43 -9.18
N GLN A 76 -19.88 -24.63 -8.36
CA GLN A 76 -19.93 -24.23 -6.96
C GLN A 76 -20.10 -22.72 -7.04
N SER A 77 -21.36 -22.28 -7.09
CA SER A 77 -21.70 -20.88 -7.05
C SER A 77 -20.98 -20.32 -5.83
N LEU A 78 -20.02 -19.43 -6.09
CA LEU A 78 -19.37 -18.71 -5.02
C LEU A 78 -20.51 -18.09 -4.19
N PRO A 79 -20.51 -18.23 -2.86
CA PRO A 79 -21.56 -17.65 -2.05
C PRO A 79 -21.60 -16.16 -2.36
N VAL A 80 -22.70 -15.72 -2.96
CA VAL A 80 -22.90 -14.32 -3.32
C VAL A 80 -22.92 -13.54 -2.01
N PRO A 81 -22.05 -12.53 -1.81
CA PRO A 81 -22.11 -11.71 -0.63
C PRO A 81 -23.49 -11.04 -0.58
N ALA A 82 -24.09 -10.94 0.61
CA ALA A 82 -25.46 -10.46 0.79
C ALA A 82 -25.73 -9.09 0.13
N SER A 83 -24.69 -8.27 -0.07
CA SER A 83 -24.77 -7.00 -0.80
C SER A 83 -25.13 -7.13 -2.30
N LEU A 84 -24.74 -8.22 -2.97
CA LEU A 84 -25.05 -8.46 -4.38
C LEU A 84 -26.36 -9.24 -4.59
N ALA A 85 -26.81 -10.00 -3.60
CA ALA A 85 -28.07 -10.74 -3.66
C ALA A 85 -29.28 -9.78 -3.69
N ALA A 86 -29.23 -8.70 -2.90
CA ALA A 86 -30.29 -7.68 -2.86
C ALA A 86 -30.48 -6.92 -4.19
N ASP A 87 -29.41 -6.75 -4.97
CA ASP A 87 -29.49 -6.10 -6.29
C ASP A 87 -29.99 -7.07 -7.38
N GLN A 88 -29.68 -8.36 -7.27
CA GLN A 88 -30.19 -9.38 -8.21
C GLN A 88 -31.68 -9.66 -8.02
N GLU A 89 -32.19 -9.62 -6.78
CA GLU A 89 -33.64 -9.76 -6.52
C GLU A 89 -34.43 -8.58 -7.07
N LYS A 90 -33.89 -7.36 -7.01
CA LYS A 90 -34.51 -6.16 -7.62
C LYS A 90 -34.58 -6.26 -9.15
N GLN A 91 -33.50 -6.69 -9.81
CA GLN A 91 -33.50 -6.89 -11.27
C GLN A 91 -34.39 -8.05 -11.74
N ALA A 92 -34.52 -9.11 -10.93
CA ALA A 92 -35.39 -10.25 -11.25
C ALA A 92 -36.89 -9.94 -11.07
N GLN A 93 -37.24 -9.00 -10.19
CA GLN A 93 -38.62 -8.53 -10.02
C GLN A 93 -39.04 -7.53 -11.11
N GLU A 94 -38.13 -6.68 -11.59
CA GLU A 94 -38.42 -5.66 -12.61
C GLU A 94 -38.70 -6.25 -14.02
N SER A 95 -38.25 -7.49 -14.28
CA SER A 95 -38.44 -8.18 -15.56
C SER A 95 -39.67 -9.10 -15.63
N LYS A 96 -40.45 -9.21 -14.54
CA LYS A 96 -41.66 -10.07 -14.47
C LYS A 96 -42.98 -9.35 -14.20
N SER A 97 -42.98 -8.03 -14.07
CA SER A 97 -44.19 -7.25 -13.73
C SER A 97 -44.51 -6.21 -14.81
N SER A 98 -44.69 -6.67 -16.05
CA SER A 98 -45.41 -5.90 -17.07
C SER A 98 -46.90 -6.27 -17.03
N GLU A 99 -47.57 -6.05 -15.91
CA GLU A 99 -49.04 -6.04 -15.85
C GLU A 99 -49.51 -5.27 -14.61
N ALA A 100 -50.44 -4.35 -14.83
CA ALA A 100 -50.84 -3.28 -13.93
C ALA A 100 -51.31 -3.74 -12.54
N VAL A 101 -50.76 -3.17 -11.47
CA VAL A 101 -51.37 -3.08 -10.14
C VAL A 101 -51.02 -1.73 -9.52
N GLU A 102 -52.06 -1.01 -9.10
CA GLU A 102 -52.00 0.29 -8.43
C GLU A 102 -50.99 0.33 -7.28
N GLU A 103 -50.22 1.41 -7.20
CA GLU A 103 -49.32 1.70 -6.09
C GLU A 103 -50.13 1.84 -4.79
N PRO A 104 -49.83 1.08 -3.71
CA PRO A 104 -50.37 1.43 -2.42
C PRO A 104 -49.64 2.68 -1.94
N GLU A 105 -50.32 3.83 -1.93
CA GLU A 105 -49.91 5.04 -1.20
C GLU A 105 -49.88 4.73 0.31
N ALA A 106 -48.85 4.03 0.75
CA ALA A 106 -48.50 3.94 2.15
C ALA A 106 -47.93 5.30 2.57
N GLY A 107 -48.82 6.18 3.03
CA GLY A 107 -48.45 7.49 3.57
C GLY A 107 -47.30 7.35 4.59
N PRO A 108 -46.38 8.32 4.65
CA PRO A 108 -45.22 8.23 5.53
C PRO A 108 -45.63 8.01 6.99
N HIS A 109 -44.87 7.19 7.73
CA HIS A 109 -45.04 6.95 9.16
C HIS A 109 -45.16 8.28 9.93
N PRO A 110 -45.99 8.40 10.98
CA PRO A 110 -46.29 9.67 11.65
C PRO A 110 -45.04 10.46 12.08
N ASP A 111 -43.99 9.77 12.55
CA ASP A 111 -42.71 10.42 12.89
C ASP A 111 -42.01 11.08 11.69
N ARG A 112 -42.16 10.50 10.49
CA ARG A 112 -41.63 11.06 9.24
C ARG A 112 -42.45 12.25 8.77
N GLN A 113 -43.76 12.27 9.01
CA GLN A 113 -44.62 13.43 8.75
C GLN A 113 -44.22 14.61 9.63
N GLN A 114 -43.98 14.40 10.93
CA GLN A 114 -43.54 15.47 11.84
C GLN A 114 -42.22 16.13 11.41
N LEU A 115 -41.31 15.36 10.81
CA LEU A 115 -40.03 15.88 10.33
C LEU A 115 -40.18 16.67 9.02
N ILE A 116 -41.10 16.25 8.15
CA ILE A 116 -41.47 16.97 6.92
C ILE A 116 -42.17 18.29 7.26
N ASP A 117 -43.14 18.27 8.17
CA ASP A 117 -43.86 19.48 8.60
C ASP A 117 -42.95 20.49 9.29
N LYS A 118 -41.98 20.00 10.07
CA LYS A 118 -40.96 20.83 10.71
C LYS A 118 -39.97 21.44 9.72
N ALA A 119 -39.68 20.74 8.63
CA ALA A 119 -38.86 21.25 7.53
C ALA A 119 -39.63 22.21 6.60
N ALA A 120 -40.95 22.00 6.45
CA ALA A 120 -41.83 22.82 5.62
C ALA A 120 -42.29 24.12 6.33
N SER A 121 -42.23 24.16 7.66
CA SER A 121 -42.51 25.39 8.41
C SER A 121 -41.42 26.44 8.13
N PRO A 122 -41.79 27.69 7.79
CA PRO A 122 -40.83 28.74 7.38
C PRO A 122 -39.87 29.18 8.51
N GLN A 123 -40.02 28.66 9.72
CA GLN A 123 -39.09 28.88 10.83
C GLN A 123 -37.93 27.87 10.87
N GLY A 124 -37.97 26.81 10.05
CA GLY A 124 -36.95 25.74 10.02
C GLY A 124 -35.93 25.83 8.88
N ALA A 125 -36.20 26.67 7.88
CA ALA A 125 -35.36 26.75 6.66
C ALA A 125 -33.98 27.39 6.89
N ASP A 126 -33.79 28.14 7.97
CA ASP A 126 -32.52 28.81 8.26
C ASP A 126 -31.46 27.92 8.94
N GLN A 127 -31.78 26.64 9.26
CA GLN A 127 -30.84 25.77 9.99
C GLN A 127 -30.26 24.61 9.16
N ALA A 128 -30.59 24.51 7.87
CA ALA A 128 -30.17 23.36 7.05
C ALA A 128 -29.00 23.64 6.08
N SER A 129 -28.44 24.86 6.05
CA SER A 129 -27.30 25.19 5.19
C SER A 129 -26.27 26.08 5.89
N GLY A 130 -25.22 25.48 6.42
CA GLY A 130 -24.05 26.23 6.89
C GLY A 130 -23.37 25.53 8.05
N GLY A 131 -22.08 25.20 7.87
CA GLY A 131 -21.27 24.59 8.91
C GLY A 131 -21.08 25.51 10.13
N GLU A 132 -20.85 24.87 11.26
CA GLU A 132 -19.91 25.26 12.31
C GLU A 132 -19.58 26.75 12.47
N GLU A 133 -20.47 27.63 12.92
CA GLU A 133 -20.05 28.85 13.66
C GLU A 133 -21.04 29.21 14.78
N ASP A 134 -20.49 29.13 15.99
CA ASP A 134 -20.79 29.87 17.23
C ASP A 134 -21.99 30.83 17.21
N SER A 135 -23.12 30.42 17.83
CA SER A 135 -24.17 31.36 18.26
C SER A 135 -24.99 30.83 19.43
N SER A 136 -24.32 30.54 20.54
CA SER A 136 -25.01 30.53 21.84
C SER A 136 -25.30 31.96 22.29
N GLN A 137 -26.32 32.60 21.72
CA GLN A 137 -26.87 33.83 22.28
C GLN A 137 -27.64 33.51 23.56
N THR A 138 -26.90 33.58 24.67
CA THR A 138 -27.28 34.24 25.93
C THR A 138 -28.77 34.23 26.30
N ARG A 139 -29.24 33.11 26.86
CA ARG A 139 -30.13 33.18 28.02
C ARG A 139 -29.29 32.94 29.28
N GLN A 140 -28.78 34.03 29.82
CA GLN A 140 -28.12 34.08 31.12
C GLN A 140 -29.18 33.88 32.20
N HIS A 141 -29.50 32.62 32.48
CA HIS A 141 -29.97 32.25 33.79
C HIS A 141 -28.84 31.56 34.51
N ASP A 142 -28.50 32.14 35.65
CA ASP A 142 -27.60 31.68 36.69
C ASP A 142 -27.73 30.16 36.92
N ARG A 143 -26.94 29.37 36.17
CA ARG A 143 -26.75 27.93 36.41
C ARG A 143 -25.37 27.72 37.01
N SER A 144 -25.06 28.50 38.03
CA SER A 144 -24.01 28.18 38.98
C SER A 144 -24.23 26.75 39.48
N SER A 145 -23.22 25.90 39.29
CA SER A 145 -23.18 24.47 39.67
C SER A 145 -24.00 23.47 38.84
N ARG A 146 -23.90 23.50 37.49
CA ARG A 146 -24.14 22.27 36.71
C ARG A 146 -23.12 21.21 37.17
N LYS A 147 -23.53 20.37 38.13
CA LYS A 147 -22.76 19.25 38.68
C LYS A 147 -22.03 18.53 37.55
N VAL A 148 -20.70 18.53 37.59
CA VAL A 148 -19.87 17.78 36.64
C VAL A 148 -20.35 16.34 36.66
N ARG A 149 -20.92 15.88 35.55
CA ARG A 149 -21.42 14.51 35.44
C ARG A 149 -20.23 13.59 35.62
N ARG A 150 -20.33 12.66 36.59
CA ARG A 150 -19.29 11.65 36.84
C ARG A 150 -19.05 10.88 35.53
N PRO A 151 -17.79 10.59 35.17
CA PRO A 151 -17.51 9.82 33.98
C PRO A 151 -18.23 8.47 34.07
N LYS A 152 -18.95 8.12 33.00
CA LYS A 152 -19.65 6.84 32.93
C LYS A 152 -18.61 5.72 32.99
N HIS A 153 -18.89 4.68 33.77
CA HIS A 153 -18.05 3.48 33.80
C HIS A 153 -18.03 2.86 32.41
N GLN A 154 -16.89 2.94 31.72
CA GLN A 154 -16.71 2.27 30.44
C GLN A 154 -16.45 0.79 30.70
N PRO A 155 -17.25 -0.14 30.16
CA PRO A 155 -16.88 -1.55 30.17
C PRO A 155 -15.56 -1.71 29.40
N PHE A 156 -14.65 -2.54 29.93
CA PHE A 156 -13.34 -2.85 29.33
C PHE A 156 -12.30 -1.70 29.28
N GLN A 157 -12.18 -0.91 30.37
CA GLN A 157 -11.17 0.15 30.48
C GLN A 157 -9.74 -0.30 30.12
N ARG A 158 -9.34 -1.51 30.56
CA ARG A 158 -8.02 -2.08 30.26
C ARG A 158 -7.80 -2.31 28.77
N GLU A 159 -8.82 -2.74 28.04
CA GLU A 159 -8.74 -2.98 26.60
C GLU A 159 -8.70 -1.66 25.82
N HIS A 160 -9.48 -0.67 26.28
CA HIS A 160 -9.45 0.67 25.70
C HIS A 160 -8.08 1.33 25.85
N GLU A 161 -7.47 1.26 27.04
CA GLU A 161 -6.11 1.73 27.28
C GLU A 161 -5.07 1.00 26.41
N ALA A 162 -5.21 -0.33 26.26
CA ALA A 162 -4.34 -1.10 25.38
C ALA A 162 -4.50 -0.71 23.90
N ALA A 163 -5.72 -0.42 23.46
CA ALA A 163 -6.00 0.05 22.11
C ALA A 163 -5.42 1.45 21.85
N LEU A 164 -5.52 2.36 22.82
CA LEU A 164 -4.90 3.68 22.74
C LEU A 164 -3.38 3.60 22.67
N LYS A 165 -2.76 2.75 23.49
CA LYS A 165 -1.30 2.51 23.44
C LYS A 165 -0.84 1.99 22.07
N ARG A 166 -1.57 1.03 21.50
CA ARG A 166 -1.29 0.50 20.14
C ARG A 166 -1.45 1.56 19.05
N LYS A 167 -2.45 2.44 19.16
CA LYS A 167 -2.64 3.57 18.23
C LYS A 167 -1.49 4.56 18.32
N ALA A 168 -1.09 4.93 19.54
CA ALA A 168 0.02 5.85 19.77
C ALA A 168 1.34 5.31 19.20
N GLU A 169 1.67 4.04 19.45
CA GLU A 169 2.88 3.40 18.91
C GLU A 169 2.86 3.36 17.36
N ALA A 170 1.71 3.06 16.76
CA ALA A 170 1.56 3.07 15.30
C ALA A 170 1.74 4.48 14.70
N GLU A 171 1.23 5.50 15.39
CA GLU A 171 1.40 6.91 14.99
C GLU A 171 2.86 7.37 15.13
N GLU A 172 3.54 7.02 16.22
CA GLU A 172 4.97 7.30 16.40
C GLU A 172 5.80 6.65 15.29
N ARG A 173 5.51 5.38 14.96
CA ARG A 173 6.17 4.69 13.84
C ARG A 173 5.91 5.37 12.50
N ARG A 174 4.71 5.93 12.29
CA ARG A 174 4.37 6.68 11.08
C ARG A 174 5.13 8.01 11.04
N LYS A 175 5.16 8.76 12.14
CA LYS A 175 5.89 10.03 12.26
C LYS A 175 7.39 9.85 12.02
N ALA A 176 7.99 8.80 12.59
CA ALA A 176 9.40 8.49 12.36
C ALA A 176 9.72 8.21 10.88
N ARG A 177 8.82 7.52 10.16
CA ARG A 177 8.96 7.31 8.70
C ARG A 177 8.83 8.62 7.92
N GLU A 178 7.85 9.43 8.28
CA GLU A 178 7.61 10.72 7.63
C GLU A 178 8.78 11.69 7.83
N GLU A 179 9.35 11.75 9.03
CA GLU A 179 10.55 12.56 9.31
C GLU A 179 11.76 12.07 8.52
N ALA A 180 11.97 10.76 8.44
CA ALA A 180 13.04 10.18 7.62
C ALA A 180 12.86 10.49 6.12
N GLU A 181 11.62 10.46 5.62
CA GLU A 181 11.31 10.86 4.24
C GLU A 181 11.54 12.35 4.01
N ARG A 182 11.10 13.21 4.92
CA ARG A 182 11.33 14.66 4.87
C ARG A 182 12.83 14.98 4.85
N GLN A 183 13.63 14.35 5.70
CA GLN A 183 15.09 14.53 5.70
C GLN A 183 15.72 14.06 4.38
N ARG A 184 15.26 12.94 3.81
CA ARG A 184 15.72 12.48 2.49
C ARG A 184 15.34 13.46 1.38
N GLN A 185 14.11 13.96 1.39
CA GLN A 185 13.63 14.94 0.42
C GLN A 185 14.45 16.23 0.51
N GLN A 186 14.69 16.76 1.70
CA GLN A 186 15.56 17.93 1.90
C GLN A 186 16.95 17.71 1.33
N LYS A 187 17.58 16.55 1.59
CA LYS A 187 18.90 16.20 1.03
C LYS A 187 18.87 16.10 -0.50
N ILE A 188 17.81 15.57 -1.08
CA ILE A 188 17.63 15.47 -2.54
C ILE A 188 17.47 16.88 -3.13
N GLU A 189 16.58 17.69 -2.57
CA GLU A 189 16.34 19.06 -3.02
C GLU A 189 17.61 19.91 -2.94
N GLU A 190 18.37 19.83 -1.86
CA GLU A 190 19.65 20.53 -1.74
C GLU A 190 20.64 20.11 -2.83
N ARG A 191 20.74 18.81 -3.11
CA ARG A 191 21.59 18.28 -4.19
C ARG A 191 21.13 18.74 -5.55
N GLU A 192 19.82 18.76 -5.79
CA GLU A 192 19.25 19.22 -7.06
C GLU A 192 19.42 20.72 -7.26
N ARG A 193 19.19 21.53 -6.21
CA ARG A 193 19.46 22.97 -6.21
C ARG A 193 20.93 23.23 -6.51
N PHE A 194 21.85 22.53 -5.85
CA PHE A 194 23.29 22.63 -6.10
C PHE A 194 23.65 22.23 -7.53
N ARG A 195 23.12 21.09 -8.01
CA ARG A 195 23.35 20.62 -9.38
C ARG A 195 22.86 21.62 -10.42
N LYS A 196 21.67 22.19 -10.21
CA LYS A 196 21.06 23.20 -11.09
C LYS A 196 21.86 24.50 -11.09
N ALA A 197 22.31 24.96 -9.92
CA ALA A 197 23.17 26.13 -9.80
C ALA A 197 24.53 25.93 -10.52
N MET A 198 25.18 24.77 -10.32
CA MET A 198 26.41 24.42 -11.03
C MET A 198 26.20 24.31 -12.54
N ALA A 199 25.11 23.68 -12.99
CA ALA A 199 24.78 23.59 -14.41
C ALA A 199 24.57 24.98 -15.03
N LYS A 200 23.87 25.87 -14.33
CA LYS A 200 23.65 27.26 -14.77
C LYS A 200 24.94 28.08 -14.79
N ALA A 201 25.85 27.85 -13.84
CA ALA A 201 27.15 28.52 -13.80
C ALA A 201 28.10 28.02 -14.92
N ARG A 202 28.06 26.71 -15.20
CA ARG A 202 28.80 26.06 -16.30
C ARG A 202 28.21 26.31 -17.68
N GLN A 203 26.98 26.82 -17.77
CA GLN A 203 26.38 27.21 -19.04
C GLN A 203 27.20 28.37 -19.62
N GLY A 204 27.95 28.06 -20.67
CA GLY A 204 28.90 28.98 -21.30
C GLY A 204 28.28 30.32 -21.69
N GLY A 205 29.10 31.37 -21.75
CA GLY A 205 28.71 32.64 -22.34
C GLY A 205 28.47 32.54 -23.86
N PRO A 206 28.14 33.65 -24.52
CA PRO A 206 27.97 33.71 -25.98
C PRO A 206 29.17 33.10 -26.75
N ASN A 207 30.38 33.21 -26.19
CA ASN A 207 31.62 32.67 -26.76
C ASN A 207 31.98 31.26 -26.24
N GLY A 208 31.06 30.56 -25.56
CA GLY A 208 31.30 29.23 -24.98
C GLY A 208 32.22 29.21 -23.74
N GLN A 209 32.80 30.34 -23.35
CA GLN A 209 33.67 30.45 -22.17
C GLN A 209 32.90 30.29 -20.86
N ARG A 210 33.51 29.62 -19.88
CA ARG A 210 32.95 29.39 -18.55
C ARG A 210 32.89 30.69 -17.74
N LYS A 211 31.80 30.88 -17.00
CA LYS A 211 31.60 32.07 -16.15
C LYS A 211 32.14 31.79 -14.75
N LEU A 212 33.47 31.85 -14.61
CA LEU A 212 34.20 31.55 -13.36
C LEU A 212 33.63 32.26 -12.13
N GLY A 213 33.21 33.53 -12.24
CA GLY A 213 32.62 34.28 -11.13
C GLY A 213 31.24 33.79 -10.66
N ARG A 214 30.51 33.03 -11.48
CA ARG A 214 29.26 32.36 -11.04
C ARG A 214 29.53 30.97 -10.48
N GLU A 215 30.56 30.29 -10.99
CA GLU A 215 30.99 28.98 -10.50
C GLU A 215 31.66 29.08 -9.13
N SER A 216 32.44 30.15 -8.89
CA SER A 216 33.14 30.39 -7.62
C SER A 216 32.19 30.42 -6.44
N ASN A 217 31.05 31.11 -6.53
CA ASN A 217 30.10 31.23 -5.42
C ASN A 217 29.51 29.87 -5.01
N VAL A 218 29.11 29.04 -5.98
CA VAL A 218 28.54 27.71 -5.70
C VAL A 218 29.62 26.78 -5.14
N LEU A 219 30.87 26.89 -5.63
CA LEU A 219 31.99 26.13 -5.08
C LEU A 219 32.33 26.56 -3.65
N LEU A 220 32.30 27.86 -3.35
CA LEU A 220 32.52 28.38 -2.01
C LEU A 220 31.48 27.89 -1.01
N GLU A 221 30.20 27.83 -1.39
CA GLU A 221 29.15 27.23 -0.56
C GLU A 221 29.40 25.75 -0.27
N ARG A 222 29.90 25.00 -1.26
CA ARG A 222 30.28 23.60 -1.07
C ARG A 222 31.47 23.44 -0.12
N VAL A 223 32.50 24.27 -0.27
CA VAL A 223 33.66 24.27 0.65
C VAL A 223 33.22 24.64 2.05
N LYS A 224 32.36 25.65 2.22
CA LYS A 224 31.81 26.04 3.52
C LYS A 224 31.02 24.91 4.19
N LYS A 225 30.26 24.13 3.42
CA LYS A 225 29.59 22.92 3.94
C LYS A 225 30.60 21.86 4.38
N MET A 226 31.58 21.51 3.54
CA MET A 226 32.59 20.50 3.89
C MET A 226 33.41 20.91 5.13
N VAL A 227 33.90 22.15 5.17
CA VAL A 227 34.65 22.67 6.34
C VAL A 227 33.77 22.79 7.60
N GLY A 228 32.47 23.07 7.46
CA GLY A 228 31.53 23.11 8.59
C GLY A 228 31.07 21.72 9.07
N GLU A 229 31.12 20.71 8.22
CA GLU A 229 30.85 19.30 8.55
C GLU A 229 32.10 18.62 9.15
N ASP A 230 33.29 18.90 8.63
CA ASP A 230 34.58 18.37 9.09
C ASP A 230 35.15 19.11 10.32
N GLY A 231 34.65 20.32 10.61
CA GLY A 231 35.06 21.16 11.73
C GLY A 231 34.22 21.01 13.00
N LYS A 232 33.34 19.99 13.07
CA LYS A 232 32.53 19.65 14.25
C LYS A 232 32.85 18.26 14.78
#